data_AF-A0A1I1DG42-F1
#
_entry.id   AF-A0A1I1DG42-F1
#
_cell.length_a   1.000
_cell.length_b   1.000
_cell.length_c   1.000
_cell.angle_alpha   90.00
_cell.angle_beta   90.00
_cell.angle_gamma   90.00
#
_symmetry.space_group_name_H-M   'P 1'
#
loop_
_entity.id
_entity.type
_entity.pdbx_description
1 polymer ?
#
loop_
_entity_poly.entity_id
_entity_poly.type
_entity_poly.pdbx_seq_one_letter_code
_entity_poly.pdbx_strand_id
1 'polypeptide(L)'
;MFIFGKIAHFFSSLFGWIIRKFQESSFTSLKEKIIEILRDVFYFLKYTKDGFISFFNKENFVKNLRTLRWNKLDSYIMTQFFQALIGAVVLFVSIYEMAQIFQDMRGLPDDVNKEMLTLHYWATVPYWTFILQPFGFLFATVFVLSKLAASREMVAMVSSGTSVFRLSFYMILFSTLYYLSIVGFLMNNFILPTYQKSFIYRRVALNQASLGELDWLKNNSNFTIFGADNLLYLGEFYDATQRFIDKATIVQYADPEQVKTTPFLPVDENTEWIFTNKMLWESLKELRVDDRMSFVMRVDAERLYWSEKDHAWAVSNGTIRTISDGGKHFETRKVDYEVLSNLVDPYWFFERNWYPIEAMTIDEGSRHIYKLKQSGRSYHADLTKYYAKDAYPLGLIFVVMVGIGIVNMASKTVSVPINSAISMAIFIVYYLMYTSFLGLAGRGNVTPWVGGFAGSIIFGILAFILYARTTT
;
A
#
# COMPACT_ATOMS: atom_id res chain seq x y z
N MET A 1 -6.26 -20.38 -33.31
CA MET A 1 -5.00 -19.78 -33.79
C MET A 1 -5.21 -18.40 -34.42
N PHE A 2 -6.26 -18.17 -35.22
CA PHE A 2 -6.54 -16.87 -35.90
C PHE A 2 -6.95 -15.68 -34.99
N ILE A 3 -7.42 -15.92 -33.76
CA ILE A 3 -7.97 -14.87 -32.86
C ILE A 3 -6.93 -14.36 -31.85
N PHE A 4 -6.01 -15.23 -31.41
CA PHE A 4 -4.89 -14.83 -30.55
C PHE A 4 -3.94 -13.87 -31.27
N GLY A 5 -3.77 -14.00 -32.59
CA GLY A 5 -3.02 -13.03 -33.40
C GLY A 5 -3.66 -11.64 -33.43
N LYS A 6 -5.00 -11.55 -33.46
CA LYS A 6 -5.72 -10.27 -33.42
C LYS A 6 -5.68 -9.62 -32.04
N ILE A 7 -5.72 -10.41 -30.97
CA ILE A 7 -5.63 -9.91 -29.58
C ILE A 7 -4.19 -9.50 -29.25
N ALA A 8 -3.19 -10.30 -29.63
CA ALA A 8 -1.78 -9.94 -29.47
C ALA A 8 -1.42 -8.70 -30.31
N HIS A 9 -1.93 -8.59 -31.55
CA HIS A 9 -1.76 -7.40 -32.38
C HIS A 9 -2.53 -6.19 -31.82
N PHE A 10 -3.69 -6.38 -31.20
CA PHE A 10 -4.44 -5.30 -30.54
C PHE A 10 -3.72 -4.79 -29.29
N PHE A 11 -3.20 -5.67 -28.44
CA PHE A 11 -2.45 -5.25 -27.25
C PHE A 11 -1.05 -4.71 -27.62
N SER A 12 -0.38 -5.24 -28.64
CA SER A 12 0.91 -4.69 -29.09
C SER A 12 0.73 -3.34 -29.80
N SER A 13 -0.35 -3.15 -30.56
CA SER A 13 -0.67 -1.86 -31.18
C SER A 13 -1.13 -0.85 -30.14
N LEU A 14 -1.96 -1.25 -29.16
CA LEU A 14 -2.43 -0.39 -28.08
C LEU A 14 -1.27 0.04 -27.17
N PHE A 15 -0.41 -0.88 -26.77
CA PHE A 15 0.73 -0.59 -25.88
C PHE A 15 1.83 0.22 -26.58
N GLY A 16 2.18 -0.12 -27.83
CA GLY A 16 3.13 0.66 -28.63
C GLY A 16 2.63 2.06 -29.00
N TRP A 17 1.32 2.21 -29.19
CA TRP A 17 0.68 3.50 -29.46
C TRP A 17 0.58 4.38 -28.21
N ILE A 18 0.22 3.81 -27.05
CA ILE A 18 0.18 4.52 -25.75
C ILE A 18 1.56 5.09 -25.41
N ILE A 19 2.63 4.34 -25.64
CA ILE A 19 4.01 4.78 -25.38
C ILE A 19 4.41 5.92 -26.33
N ARG A 20 4.11 5.83 -27.63
CA ARG A 20 4.38 6.91 -28.61
C ARG A 20 3.57 8.18 -28.34
N LYS A 21 2.31 8.06 -27.92
CA LYS A 21 1.41 9.19 -27.68
C LYS A 21 1.64 9.90 -26.35
N PHE A 22 2.24 9.24 -25.37
CA PHE A 22 2.74 9.90 -24.16
C PHE A 22 3.93 10.85 -24.45
N GLN A 23 4.60 10.69 -25.59
CA GLN A 23 5.69 11.58 -26.04
C GLN A 23 5.22 12.76 -26.92
N GLU A 24 4.01 12.73 -27.49
CA GLU A 24 3.51 13.77 -28.41
C GLU A 24 2.26 14.46 -27.85
N SER A 25 2.47 15.62 -27.22
CA SER A 25 1.43 16.43 -26.58
C SER A 25 0.46 17.07 -27.59
N SER A 26 -0.81 16.66 -27.56
CA SER A 26 -1.96 17.57 -27.76
C SER A 26 -3.22 17.03 -27.06
N PHE A 27 -3.62 17.73 -26.00
CA PHE A 27 -4.64 17.32 -25.02
C PHE A 27 -6.07 17.16 -25.60
N THR A 28 -6.39 17.80 -26.72
CA THR A 28 -7.74 17.79 -27.31
C THR A 28 -8.11 16.45 -27.97
N SER A 29 -7.16 15.80 -28.65
CA SER A 29 -7.40 14.50 -29.31
C SER A 29 -7.56 13.32 -28.34
N LEU A 30 -7.03 13.47 -27.12
CA LEU A 30 -7.06 12.46 -26.06
C LEU A 30 -8.47 12.36 -25.46
N LYS A 31 -9.12 13.51 -25.23
CA LYS A 31 -10.47 13.57 -24.64
C LYS A 31 -11.51 12.90 -25.54
N GLU A 32 -11.48 13.19 -26.85
CA GLU A 32 -12.43 12.61 -27.81
C GLU A 32 -12.27 11.10 -27.99
N LYS A 33 -11.02 10.62 -28.03
CA LYS A 33 -10.74 9.17 -28.13
C LYS A 33 -10.98 8.42 -26.83
N ILE A 34 -10.79 9.04 -25.66
CA ILE A 34 -11.24 8.48 -24.38
C ILE A 34 -12.76 8.36 -24.38
N ILE A 35 -13.50 9.36 -24.89
CA ILE A 35 -14.96 9.28 -25.02
C ILE A 35 -15.38 8.15 -25.97
N GLU A 36 -14.65 7.94 -27.06
CA GLU A 36 -14.90 6.84 -28.01
C GLU A 36 -14.64 5.46 -27.38
N ILE A 37 -13.49 5.27 -26.71
CA ILE A 37 -13.18 4.04 -25.97
C ILE A 37 -14.19 3.81 -24.85
N LEU A 38 -14.55 4.85 -24.08
CA LEU A 38 -15.58 4.75 -23.05
C LEU A 38 -16.93 4.39 -23.65
N ARG A 39 -17.27 4.89 -24.83
CA ARG A 39 -18.51 4.57 -25.56
C ARG A 39 -18.52 3.14 -26.06
N ASP A 40 -17.42 2.64 -26.60
CA ASP A 40 -17.28 1.25 -27.04
C ASP A 40 -17.30 0.29 -25.86
N VAL A 41 -16.63 0.64 -24.76
CA VAL A 41 -16.73 -0.06 -23.48
C VAL A 41 -18.18 -0.01 -22.96
N PHE A 42 -18.88 1.12 -23.05
CA PHE A 42 -20.28 1.23 -22.62
C PHE A 42 -21.24 0.42 -23.50
N TYR A 43 -21.05 0.43 -24.82
CA TYR A 43 -21.83 -0.38 -25.77
C TYR A 43 -21.58 -1.86 -25.56
N PHE A 44 -20.32 -2.24 -25.32
CA PHE A 44 -19.93 -3.60 -24.99
C PHE A 44 -20.49 -4.04 -23.61
N LEU A 45 -20.46 -3.16 -22.60
CA LEU A 45 -21.08 -3.37 -21.29
C LEU A 45 -22.60 -3.50 -21.41
N LYS A 46 -23.23 -2.72 -22.30
CA LYS A 46 -24.67 -2.80 -22.61
C LYS A 46 -25.03 -4.11 -23.30
N TYR A 47 -24.19 -4.64 -24.18
CA TYR A 47 -24.42 -5.92 -24.85
C TYR A 47 -24.20 -7.12 -23.91
N THR A 48 -23.21 -7.03 -23.02
CA THR A 48 -23.03 -8.01 -21.93
C THR A 48 -24.11 -7.88 -20.85
N LYS A 49 -24.76 -6.72 -20.71
CA LYS A 49 -25.86 -6.44 -19.79
C LYS A 49 -27.04 -7.41 -19.97
N ASP A 50 -27.41 -7.77 -21.19
CA ASP A 50 -28.60 -8.61 -21.41
C ASP A 50 -28.36 -10.09 -21.03
N GLY A 51 -27.14 -10.59 -21.20
CA GLY A 51 -26.72 -11.92 -20.72
C GLY A 51 -26.35 -11.97 -19.23
N PHE A 52 -25.85 -10.86 -18.68
CA PHE A 52 -25.38 -10.78 -17.29
C PHE A 52 -26.47 -10.38 -16.29
N ILE A 53 -27.34 -9.42 -16.63
CA ILE A 53 -28.49 -9.03 -15.80
C ILE A 53 -29.49 -10.20 -15.70
N SER A 54 -29.61 -11.04 -16.73
CA SER A 54 -30.43 -12.25 -16.65
C SER A 54 -29.84 -13.31 -15.70
N PHE A 55 -28.50 -13.41 -15.58
CA PHE A 55 -27.80 -14.27 -14.62
C PHE A 55 -27.91 -13.75 -13.17
N PHE A 56 -27.77 -12.44 -12.96
CA PHE A 56 -27.95 -11.78 -11.66
C PHE A 56 -29.39 -11.34 -11.37
N ASN A 57 -30.35 -11.75 -12.20
CA ASN A 57 -31.76 -11.50 -11.90
C ASN A 57 -32.06 -12.10 -10.53
N LYS A 58 -32.48 -11.26 -9.58
CA LYS A 58 -32.51 -11.54 -8.14
C LYS A 58 -33.23 -12.87 -7.84
N GLU A 59 -34.27 -13.17 -8.60
CA GLU A 59 -35.04 -14.42 -8.48
C GLU A 59 -34.26 -15.65 -8.98
N ASN A 60 -33.61 -15.58 -10.15
CA ASN A 60 -32.80 -16.67 -10.69
C ASN A 60 -31.54 -16.91 -9.85
N PHE A 61 -30.87 -15.85 -9.42
CA PHE A 61 -29.67 -15.95 -8.59
C PHE A 61 -30.00 -16.57 -7.21
N VAL A 62 -31.07 -16.11 -6.54
CA VAL A 62 -31.51 -16.68 -5.25
C VAL A 62 -32.01 -18.12 -5.41
N LYS A 63 -32.73 -18.44 -6.50
CA LYS A 63 -33.16 -19.81 -6.81
C LYS A 63 -31.96 -20.73 -7.06
N ASN A 64 -30.95 -20.28 -7.80
CA ASN A 64 -29.70 -21.01 -8.04
C ASN A 64 -28.84 -21.15 -6.77
N LEU A 65 -28.84 -20.17 -5.88
CA LEU A 65 -28.22 -20.29 -4.55
C LEU A 65 -28.92 -21.31 -3.66
N ARG A 66 -30.26 -21.40 -3.73
CA ARG A 66 -31.02 -22.39 -2.96
C ARG A 66 -30.81 -23.83 -3.47
N THR A 67 -30.44 -24.01 -4.73
CA THR A 67 -30.10 -25.32 -5.31
C THR A 67 -28.63 -25.70 -5.16
N LEU A 68 -27.77 -24.77 -4.72
CA LEU A 68 -26.37 -25.03 -4.38
C LEU A 68 -26.30 -25.83 -3.08
N ARG A 69 -26.33 -27.16 -3.23
CA ARG A 69 -25.95 -28.11 -2.19
C ARG A 69 -24.54 -28.62 -2.48
N TRP A 70 -23.68 -28.53 -1.48
CA TRP A 70 -22.35 -29.12 -1.50
C TRP A 70 -22.47 -30.63 -1.71
N ASN A 71 -21.88 -31.14 -2.78
CA ASN A 71 -21.95 -32.55 -3.14
C ASN A 71 -20.54 -33.19 -3.19
N LYS A 72 -20.47 -34.50 -3.50
CA LYS A 72 -19.20 -35.23 -3.62
C LYS A 72 -18.29 -34.67 -4.72
N LEU A 73 -18.87 -34.12 -5.80
CA LEU A 73 -18.12 -33.52 -6.89
C LEU A 73 -17.44 -32.21 -6.45
N ASP A 74 -18.16 -31.37 -5.70
CA ASP A 74 -17.65 -30.14 -5.12
C ASP A 74 -16.48 -30.45 -4.16
N SER A 75 -16.63 -31.44 -3.27
CA SER A 75 -15.54 -31.92 -2.41
C SER A 75 -14.32 -32.36 -3.22
N TYR A 76 -14.52 -33.12 -4.30
CA TYR A 76 -13.44 -33.64 -5.13
C TYR A 76 -12.67 -32.52 -5.83
N ILE A 77 -13.37 -31.57 -6.44
CA ILE A 77 -12.77 -30.42 -7.12
C ILE A 77 -12.05 -29.51 -6.12
N MET A 78 -12.68 -29.20 -4.99
CA MET A 78 -12.10 -28.32 -3.98
C MET A 78 -10.89 -28.96 -3.30
N THR A 79 -10.90 -30.28 -3.07
CA THR A 79 -9.72 -30.98 -2.54
C THR A 79 -8.52 -30.82 -3.47
N GLN A 80 -8.72 -31.01 -4.78
CA GLN A 80 -7.65 -30.79 -5.77
C GLN A 80 -7.22 -29.32 -5.83
N PHE A 81 -8.17 -28.39 -5.74
CA PHE A 81 -7.89 -26.96 -5.71
C PHE A 81 -7.02 -26.58 -4.51
N PHE A 82 -7.35 -27.04 -3.30
CA PHE A 82 -6.55 -26.77 -2.11
C PHE A 82 -5.17 -27.40 -2.16
N GLN A 83 -5.06 -28.64 -2.65
CA GLN A 83 -3.76 -29.30 -2.82
C GLN A 83 -2.87 -28.52 -3.81
N ALA A 84 -3.44 -28.10 -4.95
CA ALA A 84 -2.73 -27.30 -5.93
C ALA A 84 -2.38 -25.91 -5.38
N LEU A 85 -3.27 -25.28 -4.62
CA LEU A 85 -3.08 -23.97 -4.01
C LEU A 85 -1.94 -24.00 -2.97
N ILE A 86 -1.97 -24.94 -2.03
CA ILE A 86 -0.92 -25.08 -1.02
C ILE A 86 0.42 -25.36 -1.70
N GLY A 87 0.45 -26.30 -2.65
CA GLY A 87 1.67 -26.61 -3.40
C GLY A 87 2.23 -25.39 -4.15
N ALA A 88 1.37 -24.62 -4.81
CA ALA A 88 1.77 -23.42 -5.54
C ALA A 88 2.27 -22.31 -4.61
N VAL A 89 1.57 -22.04 -3.51
CA VAL A 89 1.98 -21.03 -2.52
C VAL A 89 3.34 -21.41 -1.91
N VAL A 90 3.50 -22.65 -1.46
CA VAL A 90 4.79 -23.14 -0.92
C VAL A 90 5.89 -22.99 -1.97
N LEU A 91 5.65 -23.36 -3.22
CA LEU A 91 6.62 -23.22 -4.30
C LEU A 91 7.03 -21.75 -4.52
N PHE A 92 6.06 -20.84 -4.70
CA PHE A 92 6.35 -19.44 -4.99
C PHE A 92 7.03 -18.73 -3.81
N VAL A 93 6.58 -18.98 -2.58
CA VAL A 93 7.19 -18.41 -1.37
C VAL A 93 8.61 -18.95 -1.19
N SER A 94 8.82 -20.26 -1.40
CA SER A 94 10.16 -20.85 -1.29
C SER A 94 11.14 -20.28 -2.32
N ILE A 95 10.71 -20.14 -3.59
CA ILE A 95 11.53 -19.53 -4.64
C ILE A 95 11.88 -18.08 -4.29
N TYR A 96 10.91 -17.32 -3.79
CA TYR A 96 11.12 -15.93 -3.41
C TYR A 96 12.08 -15.79 -2.21
N GLU A 97 11.83 -16.52 -1.13
CA GLU A 97 12.66 -16.50 0.08
C GLU A 97 14.09 -16.98 -0.22
N MET A 98 14.25 -18.04 -1.00
CA MET A 98 15.57 -18.49 -1.46
C MET A 98 16.31 -17.38 -2.20
N ALA A 99 15.61 -16.64 -3.08
CA ALA A 99 16.20 -15.52 -3.79
C ALA A 99 16.62 -14.38 -2.84
N GLN A 100 15.81 -14.06 -1.83
CA GLN A 100 16.13 -13.04 -0.82
C GLN A 100 17.36 -13.45 0.01
N ILE A 101 17.38 -14.67 0.55
CA ILE A 101 18.50 -15.20 1.32
C ILE A 101 19.78 -15.14 0.48
N PHE A 102 19.73 -15.54 -0.79
CA PHE A 102 20.89 -15.49 -1.67
C PHE A 102 21.38 -14.07 -1.96
N GLN A 103 20.49 -13.09 -2.06
CA GLN A 103 20.84 -11.69 -2.25
C GLN A 103 21.49 -11.09 -1.00
N ASP A 104 20.90 -11.34 0.17
CA ASP A 104 21.40 -10.83 1.44
C ASP A 104 22.74 -11.47 1.84
N MET A 105 22.94 -12.78 1.60
CA MET A 105 24.17 -13.50 1.97
C MET A 105 25.45 -12.85 1.46
N ARG A 106 25.39 -12.09 0.37
CA ARG A 106 26.57 -11.39 -0.19
C ARG A 106 27.01 -10.17 0.62
N GLY A 107 26.14 -9.61 1.45
CA GLY A 107 26.37 -8.39 2.21
C GLY A 107 26.39 -8.57 3.72
N LEU A 108 26.34 -9.81 4.21
CA LEU A 108 26.35 -10.09 5.65
C LEU A 108 27.77 -10.03 6.23
N PRO A 109 27.96 -9.40 7.40
CA PRO A 109 29.20 -9.50 8.18
C PRO A 109 29.48 -10.94 8.63
N ASP A 110 30.76 -11.25 8.87
CA ASP A 110 31.17 -12.58 9.35
C ASP A 110 30.66 -12.90 10.77
N ASP A 111 30.44 -11.88 11.60
CA ASP A 111 29.99 -11.96 12.99
C ASP A 111 28.45 -11.91 13.15
N VAL A 112 27.71 -12.10 12.05
CA VAL A 112 26.25 -12.06 12.07
C VAL A 112 25.66 -13.11 13.03
N ASN A 113 24.69 -12.69 13.85
CA ASN A 113 23.94 -13.61 14.69
C ASN A 113 22.96 -14.43 13.83
N LYS A 114 23.35 -15.69 13.57
CA LYS A 114 22.64 -16.64 12.69
C LYS A 114 21.25 -17.02 13.19
N GLU A 115 21.05 -17.08 14.50
CA GLU A 115 19.76 -17.40 15.10
C GLU A 115 18.76 -16.28 14.79
N MET A 116 19.15 -15.03 15.03
CA MET A 116 18.32 -13.87 14.74
C MET A 116 18.06 -13.71 13.25
N LEU A 117 19.05 -14.01 12.42
CA LEU A 117 18.87 -14.01 10.97
C LEU A 117 17.86 -15.08 10.50
N THR A 118 17.85 -16.25 11.13
CA THR A 118 16.89 -17.31 10.82
C THR A 118 15.47 -16.90 11.26
N LEU A 119 15.34 -16.29 12.44
CA LEU A 119 14.07 -15.72 12.91
C LEU A 119 13.57 -14.59 12.01
N HIS A 120 14.47 -13.79 11.44
CA HIS A 120 14.13 -12.78 10.44
C HIS A 120 13.42 -13.43 9.24
N TYR A 121 14.04 -14.41 8.58
CA TYR A 121 13.43 -15.08 7.42
C TYR A 121 12.17 -15.86 7.77
N TRP A 122 12.09 -16.47 8.96
CA TRP A 122 10.86 -17.11 9.39
C TRP A 122 9.70 -16.11 9.55
N ALA A 123 10.00 -14.91 10.07
CA ALA A 123 9.02 -13.85 10.26
C ALA A 123 8.59 -13.16 8.95
N THR A 124 9.34 -13.29 7.84
CA THR A 124 8.95 -12.75 6.53
C THR A 124 7.98 -13.67 5.78
N VAL A 125 8.01 -14.98 6.03
CA VAL A 125 7.18 -15.98 5.33
C VAL A 125 5.68 -15.65 5.30
N PRO A 126 5.00 -15.25 6.40
CA PRO A 126 3.57 -14.93 6.36
C PRO A 126 3.26 -13.74 5.44
N TYR A 127 4.14 -12.73 5.43
CA TYR A 127 3.99 -11.56 4.57
C TYR A 127 4.18 -11.92 3.10
N TRP A 128 5.21 -12.69 2.74
CA TRP A 128 5.40 -13.11 1.36
C TRP A 128 4.35 -14.12 0.90
N THR A 129 3.81 -14.93 1.80
CA THR A 129 2.62 -15.74 1.52
C THR A 129 1.43 -14.87 1.13
N PHE A 130 1.21 -13.77 1.86
CA PHE A 130 0.16 -12.80 1.54
C PHE A 130 0.40 -12.03 0.24
N ILE A 131 1.66 -11.67 -0.07
CA ILE A 131 1.97 -11.01 -1.33
C ILE A 131 1.89 -12.00 -2.51
N LEU A 132 2.34 -13.24 -2.37
CA LEU A 132 2.41 -14.20 -3.47
C LEU A 132 1.15 -15.06 -3.63
N GLN A 133 0.15 -14.92 -2.76
CA GLN A 133 -1.11 -15.67 -2.87
C GLN A 133 -1.83 -15.54 -4.23
N PRO A 134 -1.89 -14.40 -4.93
CA PRO A 134 -2.68 -14.32 -6.16
C PRO A 134 -2.11 -15.22 -7.27
N PHE A 135 -0.78 -15.46 -7.24
CA PHE A 135 -0.10 -16.42 -8.10
C PHE A 135 -0.56 -17.85 -7.82
N GLY A 136 -0.62 -18.22 -6.53
CA GLY A 136 -1.06 -19.54 -6.09
C GLY A 136 -2.51 -19.82 -6.48
N PHE A 137 -3.41 -18.86 -6.25
CA PHE A 137 -4.83 -18.99 -6.61
C PHE A 137 -5.03 -19.12 -8.12
N LEU A 138 -4.39 -18.26 -8.92
CA LEU A 138 -4.47 -18.35 -10.37
C LEU A 138 -3.96 -19.71 -10.87
N PHE A 139 -2.77 -20.11 -10.41
CA PHE A 139 -2.16 -21.37 -10.80
C PHE A 139 -3.06 -22.55 -10.42
N ALA A 140 -3.56 -22.59 -9.18
CA ALA A 140 -4.41 -23.68 -8.70
C ALA A 140 -5.70 -23.80 -9.52
N THR A 141 -6.35 -22.66 -9.81
CA THR A 141 -7.56 -22.64 -10.64
C THR A 141 -7.28 -23.18 -12.03
N VAL A 142 -6.25 -22.67 -12.72
CA VAL A 142 -5.92 -23.11 -14.09
C VAL A 142 -5.46 -24.56 -14.10
N PHE A 143 -4.61 -24.96 -13.17
CA PHE A 143 -4.08 -26.32 -13.06
C PHE A 143 -5.21 -27.33 -12.90
N VAL A 144 -6.13 -27.11 -11.95
CA VAL A 144 -7.25 -28.03 -11.70
C VAL A 144 -8.19 -28.09 -12.90
N LEU A 145 -8.61 -26.95 -13.43
CA LEU A 145 -9.51 -26.92 -14.58
C LEU A 145 -8.88 -27.57 -15.82
N SER A 146 -7.59 -27.30 -16.07
CA SER A 146 -6.85 -27.95 -17.15
C SER A 146 -6.69 -29.45 -16.92
N LYS A 147 -6.44 -29.89 -15.69
CA LYS A 147 -6.32 -31.32 -15.36
C LYS A 147 -7.65 -32.05 -15.57
N LEU A 148 -8.77 -31.47 -15.15
CA LEU A 148 -10.12 -32.00 -15.36
C LEU A 148 -10.50 -32.04 -16.85
N ALA A 149 -10.09 -31.02 -17.62
CA ALA A 149 -10.31 -30.99 -19.07
C ALA A 149 -9.47 -32.06 -19.80
N ALA A 150 -8.19 -32.17 -19.46
CA ALA A 150 -7.27 -33.13 -20.06
C ALA A 150 -7.66 -34.59 -19.77
N SER A 151 -8.14 -34.88 -18.56
CA SER A 151 -8.61 -36.21 -18.13
C SER A 151 -10.01 -36.58 -18.60
N ARG A 152 -10.70 -35.70 -19.35
CA ARG A 152 -12.11 -35.86 -19.78
C ARG A 152 -13.16 -35.84 -18.67
N GLU A 153 -12.78 -35.62 -17.42
CA GLU A 153 -13.72 -35.47 -16.31
C GLU A 153 -14.66 -34.29 -16.53
N MET A 154 -14.14 -33.18 -17.07
CA MET A 154 -14.92 -31.97 -17.36
C MET A 154 -16.02 -32.21 -18.41
N VAL A 155 -15.70 -32.95 -19.48
CA VAL A 155 -16.68 -33.29 -20.53
C VAL A 155 -17.77 -34.20 -19.96
N ALA A 156 -17.40 -35.20 -19.16
CA ALA A 156 -18.37 -36.10 -18.51
C ALA A 156 -19.31 -35.35 -17.56
N MET A 157 -18.78 -34.40 -16.78
CA MET A 157 -19.59 -33.55 -15.89
C MET A 157 -20.61 -32.71 -16.68
N VAL A 158 -20.18 -32.04 -17.75
CA VAL A 158 -21.08 -31.18 -18.54
C VAL A 158 -22.15 -32.01 -19.27
N SER A 159 -21.79 -33.18 -19.80
CA SER A 159 -22.75 -34.11 -20.43
C SER A 159 -23.82 -34.64 -19.47
N SER A 160 -23.53 -34.69 -18.16
CA SER A 160 -24.53 -35.03 -17.13
C SER A 160 -25.52 -33.91 -16.79
N GLY A 161 -25.42 -32.76 -17.47
CA GLY A 161 -26.29 -31.60 -17.25
C GLY A 161 -25.78 -30.63 -16.17
N THR A 162 -24.56 -30.82 -15.66
CA THR A 162 -23.97 -29.85 -14.71
C THR A 162 -23.38 -28.65 -15.45
N SER A 163 -23.75 -27.44 -15.02
CA SER A 163 -23.19 -26.22 -15.57
C SER A 163 -21.72 -26.08 -15.18
N VAL A 164 -20.87 -25.69 -16.13
CA VAL A 164 -19.45 -25.37 -15.92
C VAL A 164 -19.27 -24.28 -14.85
N PHE A 165 -20.15 -23.29 -14.83
CA PHE A 165 -20.12 -22.20 -13.85
C PHE A 165 -20.39 -22.67 -12.42
N ARG A 166 -21.11 -23.79 -12.24
CA ARG A 166 -21.28 -24.39 -10.91
C ARG A 166 -19.95 -24.94 -10.37
N LEU A 167 -19.13 -25.53 -11.25
CA LEU A 167 -17.87 -26.16 -10.87
C LEU A 167 -16.84 -25.14 -10.37
N SER A 168 -16.83 -23.94 -10.96
CA SER A 168 -15.92 -22.86 -10.59
C SER A 168 -16.48 -21.91 -9.51
N PHE A 169 -17.79 -21.97 -9.22
CA PHE A 169 -18.44 -21.13 -8.23
C PHE A 169 -17.80 -21.24 -6.84
N TYR A 170 -17.54 -22.45 -6.36
CA TYR A 170 -16.94 -22.64 -5.02
C TYR A 170 -15.48 -22.17 -4.95
N MET A 171 -14.74 -22.21 -6.06
CA MET A 171 -13.40 -21.62 -6.13
C MET A 171 -13.48 -20.09 -5.95
N ILE A 172 -14.40 -19.43 -6.67
CA ILE A 172 -14.61 -17.97 -6.53
C ILE A 172 -15.12 -17.63 -5.13
N LEU A 173 -16.09 -18.38 -4.60
CA LEU A 173 -16.65 -18.16 -3.27
C LEU A 173 -15.56 -18.27 -2.20
N PHE A 174 -14.78 -19.35 -2.21
CA PHE A 174 -13.71 -19.54 -1.24
C PHE A 174 -12.65 -18.43 -1.34
N SER A 175 -12.27 -18.08 -2.57
CA SER A 175 -11.34 -16.96 -2.85
C SER A 175 -11.86 -15.64 -2.30
N THR A 176 -13.16 -15.37 -2.43
CA THR A 176 -13.81 -14.17 -1.91
C THR A 176 -13.85 -14.17 -0.38
N LEU A 177 -14.20 -15.29 0.25
CA LEU A 177 -14.20 -15.42 1.71
C LEU A 177 -12.80 -15.28 2.30
N TYR A 178 -11.80 -15.88 1.64
CA TYR A 178 -10.40 -15.76 2.00
C TYR A 178 -9.92 -14.30 1.91
N TYR A 179 -10.25 -13.59 0.82
CA TYR A 179 -10.01 -12.15 0.69
C TYR A 179 -10.60 -11.34 1.86
N LEU A 180 -11.88 -11.57 2.19
CA LEU A 180 -12.55 -10.85 3.29
C LEU A 180 -11.89 -11.12 4.65
N SER A 181 -11.47 -12.36 4.90
CA SER A 181 -10.76 -12.72 6.13
C SER A 181 -9.40 -12.02 6.24
N ILE A 182 -8.69 -11.87 5.12
CA ILE A 182 -7.37 -11.24 5.10
C ILE A 182 -7.47 -9.74 5.33
N VAL A 183 -8.28 -9.04 4.52
CA VAL A 183 -8.45 -7.59 4.63
C VAL A 183 -9.03 -7.19 5.98
N GLY A 184 -9.96 -8.00 6.51
CA GLY A 184 -10.66 -7.69 7.75
C GLY A 184 -9.85 -7.95 9.02
N PHE A 185 -9.08 -9.05 9.09
CA PHE A 185 -8.50 -9.51 10.35
C PHE A 185 -7.04 -9.96 10.27
N LEU A 186 -6.69 -10.85 9.34
CA LEU A 186 -5.37 -11.51 9.37
C LEU A 186 -4.24 -10.53 9.06
N MET A 187 -4.44 -9.60 8.12
CA MET A 187 -3.39 -8.66 7.72
C MET A 187 -2.96 -7.80 8.91
N ASN A 188 -3.90 -7.14 9.57
CA ASN A 188 -3.61 -6.15 10.61
C ASN A 188 -3.18 -6.78 11.95
N ASN A 189 -3.73 -7.94 12.31
CA ASN A 189 -3.51 -8.54 13.63
C ASN A 189 -2.42 -9.62 13.67
N PHE A 190 -2.09 -10.23 12.53
CA PHE A 190 -1.14 -11.34 12.49
C PHE A 190 0.01 -11.11 11.51
N ILE A 191 -0.30 -10.83 10.24
CA ILE A 191 0.71 -10.80 9.17
C ILE A 191 1.63 -9.58 9.32
N LEU A 192 1.07 -8.37 9.43
CA LEU A 192 1.86 -7.14 9.55
C LEU A 192 2.67 -7.09 10.85
N PRO A 193 2.12 -7.39 12.05
CA PRO A 193 2.92 -7.43 13.28
C PRO A 193 4.06 -8.44 13.23
N THR A 194 3.86 -9.60 12.60
CA THR A 194 4.94 -10.59 12.41
C THR A 194 6.01 -10.06 11.45
N TYR A 195 5.60 -9.41 10.37
CA TYR A 195 6.54 -8.79 9.43
C TYR A 195 7.34 -7.64 10.07
N GLN A 196 6.72 -6.83 10.93
CA GLN A 196 7.41 -5.80 11.72
C GLN A 196 8.52 -6.41 12.60
N LYS A 197 8.26 -7.54 13.26
CA LYS A 197 9.29 -8.26 14.05
C LYS A 197 10.48 -8.71 13.19
N SER A 198 10.26 -9.01 11.90
CA SER A 198 11.37 -9.36 11.01
C SER A 198 12.42 -8.23 10.91
N PHE A 199 12.01 -6.96 10.90
CA PHE A 199 12.93 -5.82 10.86
C PHE A 199 13.77 -5.72 12.14
N ILE A 200 13.16 -6.03 13.29
CA ILE A 200 13.85 -6.12 14.58
C ILE A 200 14.92 -7.20 14.50
N TYR A 201 14.52 -8.42 14.15
CA TYR A 201 15.42 -9.57 14.10
C TYR A 201 16.61 -9.31 13.17
N ARG A 202 16.39 -8.66 12.03
CA ARG A 202 17.46 -8.27 11.10
C ARG A 202 18.47 -7.31 11.72
N ARG A 203 18.02 -6.28 12.46
CA ARG A 203 18.92 -5.33 13.11
C ARG A 203 19.74 -5.98 14.22
N VAL A 204 19.10 -6.81 15.03
CA VAL A 204 19.79 -7.55 16.09
C VAL A 204 20.76 -8.58 15.50
N ALA A 205 20.39 -9.22 14.38
CA ALA A 205 21.27 -10.13 13.65
C ALA A 205 22.57 -9.44 13.18
N LEU A 206 22.46 -8.18 12.75
CA LEU A 206 23.57 -7.37 12.26
C LEU A 206 24.33 -6.64 13.39
N ASN A 207 24.12 -7.00 14.66
CA ASN A 207 24.72 -6.34 15.83
C ASN A 207 24.45 -4.83 15.89
N GLN A 208 23.34 -4.37 15.31
CA GLN A 208 22.91 -2.97 15.31
C GLN A 208 21.93 -2.65 16.46
N ALA A 209 21.48 -3.66 17.20
CA ALA A 209 20.47 -3.55 18.26
C ALA A 209 20.57 -4.74 19.24
N SER A 210 20.11 -4.55 20.48
CA SER A 210 19.87 -5.64 21.45
C SER A 210 18.36 -5.93 21.57
N LEU A 211 17.95 -7.18 21.86
CA LEU A 211 16.53 -7.55 21.97
C LEU A 211 15.79 -6.91 23.15
N GLY A 212 16.52 -6.48 24.18
CA GLY A 212 15.94 -5.90 25.39
C GLY A 212 15.54 -4.43 25.25
N GLU A 213 15.92 -3.77 24.17
CA GLU A 213 15.79 -2.31 24.04
C GLU A 213 14.94 -1.89 22.83
N LEU A 214 13.95 -2.69 22.41
CA LEU A 214 13.18 -2.43 21.18
C LEU A 214 12.45 -1.08 21.15
N ASP A 215 12.21 -0.48 22.32
CA ASP A 215 11.58 0.84 22.43
C ASP A 215 12.45 1.96 21.86
N TRP A 216 13.79 1.84 21.85
CA TRP A 216 14.64 2.86 21.22
C TRP A 216 14.48 2.93 19.71
N LEU A 217 13.95 1.89 19.05
CA LEU A 217 13.72 1.92 17.60
C LEU A 217 12.74 3.02 17.20
N LYS A 218 11.86 3.42 18.13
CA LYS A 218 10.94 4.54 18.01
C LYS A 218 11.55 5.87 18.46
N ASN A 219 12.65 5.85 19.20
CA ASN A 219 13.36 7.07 19.59
C ASN A 219 13.88 7.79 18.35
N ASN A 220 13.81 9.11 18.41
CA ASN A 220 14.17 9.98 17.30
C ASN A 220 15.23 10.98 17.78
N SER A 221 16.26 11.20 16.97
CA SER A 221 17.38 12.04 17.33
C SER A 221 17.58 13.12 16.27
N ASN A 222 17.86 14.35 16.69
CA ASN A 222 18.09 15.51 15.84
C ASN A 222 17.02 15.64 14.76
N PHE A 223 15.76 15.79 15.19
CA PHE A 223 14.64 15.85 14.28
C PHE A 223 14.14 17.27 14.07
N THR A 224 13.69 17.53 12.85
CA THR A 224 12.94 18.72 12.49
C THR A 224 11.63 18.32 11.82
N ILE A 225 10.51 18.69 12.43
CA ILE A 225 9.17 18.26 12.02
C ILE A 225 8.22 19.46 12.06
N PHE A 226 7.46 19.69 10.97
CA PHE A 226 6.29 20.58 11.04
C PHE A 226 5.08 19.81 11.55
N GLY A 227 4.49 20.31 12.63
CA GLY A 227 3.22 19.85 13.19
C GLY A 227 2.04 20.69 12.72
N ALA A 228 0.94 20.58 13.45
CA ALA A 228 -0.26 21.38 13.21
C ALA A 228 -0.01 22.88 13.49
N ASP A 229 -0.92 23.75 13.03
CA ASP A 229 -0.94 25.19 13.34
C ASP A 229 0.36 25.95 13.04
N ASN A 230 1.06 25.54 11.98
CA ASN A 230 2.36 26.08 11.55
C ASN A 230 3.43 26.02 12.65
N LEU A 231 3.39 24.98 13.49
CA LEU A 231 4.42 24.70 14.48
C LEU A 231 5.57 23.93 13.84
N LEU A 232 6.80 24.41 14.05
CA LEU A 232 8.03 23.70 13.73
C LEU A 232 8.69 23.26 15.03
N TYR A 233 8.85 21.95 15.16
CA TYR A 233 9.52 21.32 16.28
C TYR A 233 10.94 20.95 15.88
N LEU A 234 11.88 21.35 16.71
CA LEU A 234 13.27 20.92 16.66
C LEU A 234 13.60 20.30 18.01
N GLY A 235 14.16 19.09 18.00
CA GLY A 235 14.58 18.41 19.22
C GLY A 235 15.84 17.61 18.99
N GLU A 236 16.74 17.63 19.98
CA GLU A 236 17.95 16.81 19.93
C GLU A 236 17.61 15.33 20.12
N PHE A 237 16.65 15.01 20.99
CA PHE A 237 16.28 13.64 21.28
C PHE A 237 14.81 13.53 21.69
N TYR A 238 14.13 12.49 21.23
CA TYR A 238 12.80 12.09 21.67
C TYR A 238 12.85 10.65 22.19
N ASP A 239 12.44 10.48 23.43
CA ASP A 239 12.26 9.16 24.05
C ASP A 239 10.80 8.72 23.89
N ALA A 240 10.56 7.65 23.13
CA ALA A 240 9.23 7.14 22.88
C ALA A 240 8.62 6.38 24.07
N THR A 241 9.45 5.90 25.00
CA THR A 241 9.03 5.15 26.20
C THR A 241 8.53 6.10 27.26
N GLN A 242 9.36 7.10 27.56
CA GLN A 242 9.08 8.12 28.56
C GLN A 242 8.27 9.30 28.00
N ARG A 243 8.14 9.38 26.67
CA ARG A 243 7.37 10.40 25.93
C ARG A 243 7.79 11.83 26.28
N PHE A 244 9.10 12.07 26.23
CA PHE A 244 9.66 13.41 26.38
C PHE A 244 10.60 13.75 25.24
N ILE A 245 10.72 15.05 24.97
CA ILE A 245 11.68 15.62 24.02
C ILE A 245 12.74 16.36 24.82
N ASP A 246 14.02 16.02 24.61
CA ASP A 246 15.17 16.70 25.18
C ASP A 246 15.62 17.84 24.27
N LYS A 247 15.88 18.99 24.90
CA LYS A 247 16.30 20.26 24.27
C LYS A 247 15.46 20.60 23.06
N ALA A 248 14.21 20.96 23.32
CA ALA A 248 13.26 21.29 22.29
C ALA A 248 13.25 22.79 22.00
N THR A 249 13.28 23.16 20.72
CA THR A 249 12.91 24.49 20.24
C THR A 249 11.66 24.34 19.39
N ILE A 250 10.58 25.00 19.78
CA ILE A 250 9.33 25.07 19.02
C ILE A 250 9.14 26.48 18.52
N VAL A 251 8.73 26.59 17.26
CA VAL A 251 8.51 27.88 16.61
C VAL A 251 7.16 27.86 15.90
N GLN A 252 6.31 28.83 16.19
CA GLN A 252 5.04 29.03 15.52
C GLN A 252 5.17 30.15 14.48
N TYR A 253 4.86 29.82 13.22
CA TYR A 253 4.84 30.79 12.14
C TYR A 253 3.47 31.43 11.97
N ALA A 254 3.47 32.68 11.52
CA ALA A 254 2.24 33.31 11.02
C ALA A 254 1.81 32.61 9.72
N ASP A 255 0.49 32.57 9.49
CA ASP A 255 -0.09 31.99 8.27
C ASP A 255 0.50 32.66 7.01
N PRO A 256 0.87 31.91 5.95
CA PRO A 256 1.28 32.48 4.66
C PRO A 256 0.36 33.57 4.07
N GLU A 257 -0.96 33.53 4.35
CA GLU A 257 -1.87 34.62 3.96
C GLU A 257 -1.70 35.87 4.83
N GLN A 258 -1.33 35.72 6.10
CA GLN A 258 -0.98 36.82 7.02
C GLN A 258 0.46 37.33 6.83
N VAL A 259 1.36 36.53 6.28
CA VAL A 259 2.73 36.92 5.90
C VAL A 259 2.73 38.02 4.83
N LYS A 260 1.72 38.07 3.96
CA LYS A 260 1.56 39.17 2.99
C LYS A 260 1.22 40.51 3.64
N THR A 261 0.68 40.51 4.86
CA THR A 261 0.19 41.70 5.57
C THR A 261 1.01 42.06 6.80
N THR A 262 1.89 41.17 7.28
CA THR A 262 2.84 41.47 8.35
C THR A 262 4.12 42.08 7.80
N PRO A 263 4.61 43.22 8.33
CA PRO A 263 5.88 43.78 7.90
C PRO A 263 7.02 42.80 8.17
N PHE A 264 7.90 42.63 7.18
CA PHE A 264 9.14 41.88 7.29
C PHE A 264 9.97 42.41 8.48
N LEU A 265 10.34 41.52 9.40
CA LEU A 265 11.24 41.85 10.50
C LEU A 265 12.69 41.78 9.99
N PRO A 266 13.43 42.90 9.88
CA PRO A 266 14.83 42.85 9.53
C PRO A 266 15.61 42.06 10.60
N VAL A 267 16.59 41.26 10.16
CA VAL A 267 17.56 40.60 11.05
C VAL A 267 18.51 41.68 11.59
N ASP A 268 18.25 42.15 12.81
CA ASP A 268 19.06 43.11 13.56
C ASP A 268 19.49 42.49 14.90
N GLU A 269 20.31 43.18 15.70
CA GLU A 269 20.76 42.68 17.03
C GLU A 269 19.60 42.26 17.96
N ASN A 270 18.38 42.78 17.75
CA ASN A 270 17.19 42.46 18.54
C ASN A 270 16.36 41.30 17.97
N THR A 271 16.61 40.84 16.75
CA THR A 271 15.95 39.68 16.10
C THR A 271 16.93 38.54 15.76
N GLU A 272 18.24 38.76 15.91
CA GLU A 272 19.31 37.77 15.69
C GLU A 272 19.11 36.51 16.57
N TRP A 273 18.54 36.68 17.78
CA TRP A 273 18.21 35.57 18.66
C TRP A 273 17.21 34.59 18.05
N ILE A 274 16.34 35.02 17.13
CA ILE A 274 15.35 34.17 16.45
C ILE A 274 16.04 33.08 15.63
N PHE A 275 17.25 33.37 15.11
CA PHE A 275 18.03 32.48 14.26
C PHE A 275 19.24 31.84 14.97
N THR A 276 19.32 31.92 16.30
CA THR A 276 20.44 31.39 17.10
C THR A 276 20.66 29.89 17.03
N ASN A 277 19.65 29.11 16.63
CA ASN A 277 19.82 27.68 16.48
C ASN A 277 20.30 27.35 15.06
N LYS A 278 21.58 26.99 14.93
CA LYS A 278 22.19 26.58 13.64
C LYS A 278 21.39 25.45 12.96
N MET A 279 20.85 24.51 13.74
CA MET A 279 20.00 23.42 13.24
C MET A 279 18.68 23.95 12.64
N LEU A 280 18.13 25.02 13.21
CA LEU A 280 16.94 25.70 12.69
C LEU A 280 17.23 26.38 11.35
N TRP A 281 18.36 27.09 11.25
CA TRP A 281 18.76 27.74 10.01
C TRP A 281 19.05 26.75 8.87
N GLU A 282 19.71 25.63 9.17
CA GLU A 282 19.96 24.56 8.20
C GLU A 282 18.67 23.84 7.78
N SER A 283 17.77 23.56 8.73
CA SER A 283 16.49 22.92 8.43
C SER A 283 15.59 23.80 7.55
N LEU A 284 15.56 25.11 7.81
CA LEU A 284 14.79 26.07 7.00
C LEU A 284 15.26 26.12 5.53
N LYS A 285 16.57 25.98 5.30
CA LYS A 285 17.13 25.88 3.95
C LYS A 285 16.72 24.61 3.22
N GLU A 286 16.76 23.46 3.90
CA GLU A 286 16.33 22.17 3.31
C GLU A 286 14.83 22.17 2.96
N LEU A 287 14.02 22.86 3.74
CA LEU A 287 12.57 22.93 3.61
C LEU A 287 12.07 23.96 2.58
N ARG A 288 12.98 24.65 1.86
CA ARG A 288 12.67 25.66 0.83
C ARG A 288 11.69 26.75 1.31
N VAL A 289 11.81 27.16 2.57
CA VAL A 289 10.90 28.13 3.15
C VAL A 289 11.34 29.56 2.75
N ASP A 290 10.41 30.39 2.26
CA ASP A 290 10.67 31.76 1.76
C ASP A 290 11.27 32.65 2.88
N ASP A 291 12.13 33.60 2.52
CA ASP A 291 12.82 34.54 3.44
C ASP A 291 11.85 35.49 4.18
N ARG A 292 10.53 35.35 3.99
CA ARG A 292 9.48 36.27 4.46
C ARG A 292 8.70 35.76 5.68
N MET A 293 9.21 34.84 6.49
CA MET A 293 8.45 34.33 7.64
C MET A 293 8.42 35.31 8.82
N SER A 294 7.22 35.70 9.25
CA SER A 294 6.98 36.34 10.54
C SER A 294 6.65 35.28 11.60
N PHE A 295 7.26 35.40 12.77
CA PHE A 295 7.11 34.48 13.89
C PHE A 295 6.07 35.01 14.88
N VAL A 296 5.27 34.12 15.46
CA VAL A 296 4.25 34.48 16.46
C VAL A 296 4.71 34.08 17.87
N MET A 297 5.31 32.90 17.98
CA MET A 297 5.74 32.33 19.26
C MET A 297 7.00 31.50 19.05
N ARG A 298 7.92 31.54 20.02
CA ARG A 298 9.03 30.59 20.15
C ARG A 298 9.10 30.07 21.59
N VAL A 299 9.27 28.77 21.72
CA VAL A 299 9.45 28.07 22.99
C VAL A 299 10.79 27.36 22.94
N ASP A 300 11.71 27.70 23.82
CA ASP A 300 12.93 26.90 24.03
C ASP A 300 12.81 26.21 25.39
N ALA A 301 12.92 24.88 25.42
CA ALA A 301 12.72 24.07 26.60
C ALA A 301 13.86 23.09 26.80
N GLU A 302 14.30 22.89 28.04
CA GLU A 302 15.23 21.78 28.35
C GLU A 302 14.54 20.44 28.13
N ARG A 303 13.28 20.31 28.57
CA ARG A 303 12.46 19.12 28.27
C ARG A 303 11.01 19.47 27.99
N LEU A 304 10.40 18.72 27.07
CA LEU A 304 8.95 18.69 26.88
C LEU A 304 8.42 17.33 27.30
N TYR A 305 7.40 17.30 28.16
CA TYR A 305 6.72 16.05 28.57
C TYR A 305 5.32 15.98 27.98
N TRP A 306 4.92 14.82 27.48
CA TRP A 306 3.54 14.62 27.03
C TRP A 306 2.58 14.47 28.23
N SER A 307 1.62 15.39 28.38
CA SER A 307 0.54 15.25 29.37
C SER A 307 -0.61 14.43 28.79
N GLU A 308 -0.84 13.22 29.31
CA GLU A 308 -1.99 12.40 28.87
C GLU A 308 -3.35 13.01 29.24
N LYS A 309 -3.42 13.77 30.35
CA LYS A 309 -4.66 14.36 30.85
C LYS A 309 -5.14 15.50 29.95
N ASP A 310 -4.21 16.34 29.51
CA ASP A 310 -4.52 17.57 28.77
C ASP A 310 -4.34 17.39 27.25
N HIS A 311 -3.85 16.23 26.81
CA HIS A 311 -3.49 15.94 25.42
C HIS A 311 -2.60 17.02 24.79
N ALA A 312 -1.65 17.53 25.57
CA ALA A 312 -0.78 18.63 25.19
C ALA A 312 0.62 18.47 25.80
N TRP A 313 1.59 19.19 25.24
CA TRP A 313 2.97 19.18 25.74
C TRP A 313 3.17 20.15 26.92
N ALA A 314 3.83 19.64 27.95
CA ALA A 314 4.27 20.40 29.11
C ALA A 314 5.74 20.80 28.96
N VAL A 315 5.99 22.10 29.02
CA VAL A 315 7.33 22.68 29.00
C VAL A 315 7.93 22.57 30.39
N SER A 316 9.15 22.03 30.50
CA SER A 316 9.94 21.99 31.72
C SER A 316 11.24 22.77 31.53
N ASN A 317 11.50 23.70 32.45
CA ASN A 317 12.64 24.62 32.42
C ASN A 317 12.80 25.27 31.04
N GLY A 318 11.81 26.07 30.66
CA GLY A 318 11.72 26.68 29.34
C GLY A 318 11.58 28.19 29.37
N THR A 319 11.87 28.81 28.22
CA THR A 319 11.63 30.22 27.95
C THR A 319 10.66 30.32 26.79
N ILE A 320 9.50 30.92 27.06
CA ILE A 320 8.48 31.22 26.07
C ILE A 320 8.64 32.67 25.66
N ARG A 321 8.64 32.90 24.34
CA ARG A 321 8.72 34.22 23.74
C ARG A 321 7.56 34.39 22.79
N THR A 322 6.75 35.40 22.99
CA THR A 322 5.61 35.74 22.14
C THR A 322 5.82 37.10 21.52
N ILE A 323 5.39 37.23 20.28
CA ILE A 323 5.41 38.48 19.53
C ILE A 323 3.96 38.98 19.48
N SER A 324 3.72 40.15 20.06
CA SER A 324 2.43 40.83 20.04
C SER A 324 2.51 42.10 19.18
N ASP A 325 1.33 42.55 18.73
CA ASP A 325 1.15 43.83 18.03
C ASP A 325 1.94 43.97 16.71
N GLY A 326 1.94 42.89 15.90
CA GLY A 326 2.54 42.90 14.55
C GLY A 326 4.06 43.05 14.51
N GLY A 327 4.77 42.62 15.57
CA GLY A 327 6.23 42.66 15.64
C GLY A 327 6.82 43.76 16.53
N LYS A 328 5.97 44.53 17.23
CA LYS A 328 6.42 45.69 18.03
C LYS A 328 6.64 45.39 19.50
N HIS A 329 6.02 44.35 20.06
CA HIS A 329 6.15 44.00 21.47
C HIS A 329 6.60 42.54 21.61
N PHE A 330 7.63 42.35 22.44
CA PHE A 330 8.23 41.06 22.71
C PHE A 330 8.04 40.75 24.19
N GLU A 331 7.24 39.73 24.48
CA GLU A 331 7.10 39.24 25.86
C GLU A 331 7.95 37.99 26.00
N THR A 332 8.84 37.98 27.00
CA THR A 332 9.65 36.82 27.36
C THR A 332 9.29 36.37 28.76
N ARG A 333 8.86 35.12 28.89
CA ARG A 333 8.48 34.51 30.15
C ARG A 333 9.28 33.23 30.37
N LYS A 334 9.96 33.15 31.51
CA LYS A 334 10.60 31.91 31.98
C LYS A 334 9.60 31.07 32.76
N VAL A 335 9.66 29.76 32.56
CA VAL A 335 8.68 28.82 33.07
C VAL A 335 9.37 27.56 33.54
N ASP A 336 9.15 27.20 34.79
CA ASP A 336 9.70 25.95 35.36
C ASP A 336 8.91 24.73 34.90
N TYR A 337 7.57 24.82 34.93
CA TYR A 337 6.67 23.81 34.39
C TYR A 337 5.34 24.41 33.96
N GLU A 338 4.91 24.19 32.71
CA GLU A 338 3.61 24.62 32.21
C GLU A 338 3.12 23.79 31.04
N VAL A 339 1.83 23.46 31.04
CA VAL A 339 1.17 22.81 29.91
C VAL A 339 0.74 23.85 28.89
N LEU A 340 1.22 23.71 27.66
CA LEU A 340 0.86 24.60 26.57
C LEU A 340 -0.27 23.98 25.73
N SER A 341 -1.49 24.49 25.90
CA SER A 341 -2.68 23.95 25.24
C SER A 341 -2.71 24.08 23.72
N ASN A 342 -1.84 24.89 23.14
CA ASN A 342 -1.63 25.01 21.70
C ASN A 342 -0.68 23.96 21.12
N LEU A 343 0.09 23.25 21.96
CA LEU A 343 0.99 22.18 21.53
C LEU A 343 0.29 20.83 21.63
N VAL A 344 -0.55 20.53 20.64
CA VAL A 344 -1.45 19.36 20.63
C VAL A 344 -0.97 18.20 19.75
N ASP A 345 0.15 18.36 19.04
CA ASP A 345 0.72 17.28 18.22
C ASP A 345 1.04 16.06 19.10
N PRO A 346 0.46 14.88 18.82
CA PRO A 346 0.52 13.75 19.75
C PRO A 346 1.93 13.13 19.84
N TYR A 347 2.21 12.43 20.95
CA TYR A 347 3.52 11.80 21.19
C TYR A 347 4.04 10.94 20.02
N TRP A 348 3.17 10.15 19.38
CA TRP A 348 3.54 9.29 18.25
C TRP A 348 4.02 10.07 17.02
N PHE A 349 3.72 11.37 16.93
CA PHE A 349 4.15 12.24 15.85
C PHE A 349 5.67 12.40 15.81
N PHE A 350 6.34 12.28 16.94
CA PHE A 350 7.80 12.43 17.07
C PHE A 350 8.56 11.12 16.94
N GLU A 351 7.86 9.97 16.91
CA GLU A 351 8.48 8.66 16.74
C GLU A 351 9.22 8.55 15.40
N ARG A 352 10.37 7.87 15.43
CA ARG A 352 11.15 7.57 14.24
C ARG A 352 10.48 6.46 13.43
N ASN A 353 10.43 6.65 12.12
CA ASN A 353 10.03 5.59 11.20
C ASN A 353 11.20 4.62 10.99
N TRP A 354 11.03 3.37 11.40
CA TRP A 354 12.10 2.37 11.37
C TRP A 354 11.82 1.16 10.46
N TYR A 355 10.63 1.10 9.85
CA TYR A 355 10.22 0.16 8.80
C TYR A 355 9.37 0.87 7.73
N PRO A 356 9.28 0.32 6.51
CA PRO A 356 8.56 0.95 5.40
C PRO A 356 7.04 0.83 5.58
N ILE A 357 6.28 1.66 4.84
CA ILE A 357 4.81 1.71 4.98
C ILE A 357 4.15 0.35 4.71
N GLU A 358 4.73 -0.50 3.87
CA GLU A 358 4.26 -1.85 3.58
C GLU A 358 4.17 -2.73 4.83
N ALA A 359 5.00 -2.48 5.84
CA ALA A 359 5.00 -3.18 7.12
C ALA A 359 4.12 -2.52 8.19
N MET A 360 3.65 -1.29 7.98
CA MET A 360 2.79 -0.59 8.94
C MET A 360 1.39 -1.19 8.99
N THR A 361 0.78 -1.20 10.17
CA THR A 361 -0.66 -1.47 10.33
C THR A 361 -1.49 -0.40 9.62
N ILE A 362 -2.81 -0.59 9.53
CA ILE A 362 -3.71 0.41 8.91
C ILE A 362 -3.65 1.73 9.69
N ASP A 363 -3.74 1.64 11.02
CA ASP A 363 -3.68 2.80 11.91
C ASP A 363 -2.30 3.48 11.88
N GLU A 364 -1.21 2.74 12.00
CA GLU A 364 0.15 3.29 11.88
C GLU A 364 0.38 3.94 10.50
N GLY A 365 -0.10 3.30 9.44
CA GLY A 365 -0.02 3.84 8.08
C GLY A 365 -0.76 5.17 7.95
N SER A 366 -1.94 5.28 8.55
CA SER A 366 -2.73 6.53 8.54
C SER A 366 -2.02 7.67 9.29
N ARG A 367 -1.40 7.37 10.44
CA ARG A 367 -0.59 8.30 11.24
C ARG A 367 0.66 8.75 10.50
N HIS A 368 1.35 7.82 9.84
CA HIS A 368 2.51 8.12 9.00
C HIS A 368 2.15 9.06 7.84
N ILE A 369 1.06 8.79 7.13
CA ILE A 369 0.57 9.68 6.06
C ILE A 369 0.20 11.05 6.61
N TYR A 370 -0.47 11.11 7.77
CA TYR A 370 -0.81 12.38 8.42
C TYR A 370 0.46 13.19 8.73
N LYS A 371 1.46 12.56 9.34
CA LYS A 371 2.77 13.15 9.60
C LYS A 371 3.44 13.69 8.34
N LEU A 372 3.45 12.91 7.25
CA LEU A 372 4.03 13.37 5.99
C LEU A 372 3.30 14.58 5.40
N LYS A 373 1.95 14.57 5.43
CA LYS A 373 1.13 15.69 4.95
C LYS A 373 1.40 16.98 5.73
N GLN A 374 1.42 16.90 7.06
CA GLN A 374 1.70 18.07 7.90
C GLN A 374 3.13 18.58 7.72
N SER A 375 4.08 17.66 7.56
CA SER A 375 5.48 18.03 7.33
C SER A 375 5.77 18.68 5.97
N GLY A 376 4.78 18.81 5.08
CA GLY A 376 4.97 19.29 3.70
C GLY A 376 5.85 18.36 2.84
N ARG A 377 6.19 17.17 3.34
CA ARG A 377 7.05 16.20 2.65
C ARG A 377 6.28 15.49 1.55
N SER A 378 7.01 14.97 0.56
CA SER A 378 6.40 14.15 -0.50
C SER A 378 5.73 12.91 0.10
N TYR A 379 4.41 12.88 0.07
CA TYR A 379 3.59 11.79 0.61
C TYR A 379 2.95 10.92 -0.48
N HIS A 380 3.05 11.30 -1.76
CA HIS A 380 2.30 10.66 -2.85
C HIS A 380 2.64 9.17 -3.01
N ALA A 381 3.93 8.81 -2.94
CA ALA A 381 4.37 7.43 -3.05
C ALA A 381 3.84 6.56 -1.91
N ASP A 382 4.00 7.02 -0.67
CA ASP A 382 3.57 6.30 0.52
C ASP A 382 2.03 6.21 0.58
N LEU A 383 1.31 7.30 0.25
CA LEU A 383 -0.15 7.29 0.20
C LEU A 383 -0.68 6.32 -0.86
N THR A 384 0.00 6.21 -2.00
CA THR A 384 -0.37 5.24 -3.04
C THR A 384 -0.20 3.82 -2.51
N LYS A 385 0.94 3.52 -1.87
CA LYS A 385 1.20 2.21 -1.26
C LYS A 385 0.20 1.88 -0.15
N TYR A 386 -0.21 2.88 0.63
CA TYR A 386 -1.27 2.73 1.63
C TYR A 386 -2.58 2.26 0.99
N TYR A 387 -3.05 2.93 -0.05
CA TYR A 387 -4.26 2.50 -0.78
C TYR A 387 -4.09 1.14 -1.47
N ALA A 388 -2.87 0.82 -1.91
CA ALA A 388 -2.58 -0.44 -2.56
C ALA A 388 -2.72 -1.66 -1.63
N LYS A 389 -2.62 -1.47 -0.30
CA LYS A 389 -2.85 -2.55 0.69
C LYS A 389 -4.27 -3.12 0.61
N ASP A 390 -5.24 -2.28 0.28
CA ASP A 390 -6.64 -2.69 0.12
C ASP A 390 -6.93 -3.15 -1.32
N ALA A 391 -6.28 -2.51 -2.30
CA ALA A 391 -6.48 -2.82 -3.72
C ALA A 391 -5.84 -4.15 -4.16
N TYR A 392 -4.73 -4.54 -3.53
CA TYR A 392 -3.97 -5.73 -3.90
C TYR A 392 -4.77 -7.02 -3.65
N PRO A 393 -5.40 -7.23 -2.48
CA PRO A 393 -6.14 -8.45 -2.22
C PRO A 393 -7.42 -8.54 -3.07
N LEU A 394 -8.02 -7.42 -3.50
CA LEU A 394 -9.15 -7.43 -4.46
C LEU A 394 -8.77 -8.11 -5.78
N GLY A 395 -7.49 -8.02 -6.15
CA GLY A 395 -6.94 -8.71 -7.31
C GLY A 395 -7.18 -10.22 -7.27
N LEU A 396 -7.24 -10.84 -6.09
CA LEU A 396 -7.39 -12.28 -5.89
C LEU A 396 -8.66 -12.84 -6.56
N ILE A 397 -9.78 -12.12 -6.48
CA ILE A 397 -11.04 -12.54 -7.12
C ILE A 397 -10.88 -12.50 -8.64
N PHE A 398 -10.25 -11.44 -9.16
CA PHE A 398 -10.06 -11.25 -10.59
C PHE A 398 -9.12 -12.28 -11.18
N VAL A 399 -8.03 -12.66 -10.51
CA VAL A 399 -7.15 -13.71 -11.04
C VAL A 399 -7.84 -15.06 -11.13
N VAL A 400 -8.67 -15.43 -10.16
CA VAL A 400 -9.43 -16.69 -10.22
C VAL A 400 -10.41 -16.67 -11.39
N MET A 401 -11.12 -15.56 -11.59
CA MET A 401 -11.99 -15.37 -12.76
C MET A 401 -11.24 -15.45 -14.09
N VAL A 402 -10.05 -14.83 -14.18
CA VAL A 402 -9.16 -14.96 -15.34
C VAL A 402 -8.76 -16.41 -15.57
N GLY A 403 -8.36 -17.13 -14.51
CA GLY A 403 -7.99 -18.54 -14.59
C GLY A 403 -9.11 -19.41 -15.16
N ILE A 404 -10.35 -19.16 -14.73
CA ILE A 404 -11.55 -19.83 -15.26
C ILE A 404 -11.73 -19.52 -16.75
N GLY A 405 -11.60 -18.24 -17.14
CA GLY A 405 -11.82 -17.81 -18.53
C GLY A 405 -10.71 -18.20 -19.52
N ILE A 406 -9.49 -18.48 -19.06
CA ILE A 406 -8.37 -18.95 -19.91
C ILE A 406 -8.60 -20.38 -20.36
N VAL A 407 -9.12 -21.23 -19.48
CA VAL A 407 -9.24 -22.67 -19.78
C VAL A 407 -10.43 -22.88 -20.69
N ASN A 408 -10.16 -23.24 -21.94
CA ASN A 408 -11.20 -23.71 -22.86
C ASN A 408 -11.66 -25.11 -22.42
N MET A 409 -12.68 -25.12 -21.58
CA MET A 409 -13.24 -26.31 -20.92
C MET A 409 -13.81 -27.33 -21.90
N ALA A 410 -14.25 -26.89 -23.08
CA ALA A 410 -14.79 -27.72 -24.15
C ALA A 410 -13.71 -28.30 -25.10
N SER A 411 -12.46 -27.83 -25.02
CA SER A 411 -11.41 -28.23 -25.97
C SER A 411 -10.89 -29.64 -25.71
N LYS A 412 -10.63 -30.39 -26.79
CA LYS A 412 -10.11 -31.75 -26.71
C LYS A 412 -8.60 -31.84 -26.52
N THR A 413 -7.87 -30.72 -26.59
CA THR A 413 -6.40 -30.67 -26.61
C THR A 413 -5.86 -29.74 -25.53
N VAL A 414 -6.45 -29.76 -24.34
CA VAL A 414 -5.99 -28.92 -23.23
C VAL A 414 -4.68 -29.47 -22.67
N SER A 415 -3.62 -28.67 -22.78
CA SER A 415 -2.31 -28.97 -22.21
C SER A 415 -2.17 -28.24 -20.88
N VAL A 416 -2.04 -29.01 -19.79
CA VAL A 416 -1.89 -28.49 -18.42
C VAL A 416 -0.66 -27.58 -18.30
N PRO A 417 0.54 -27.97 -18.78
CA PRO A 417 1.72 -27.11 -18.67
C PRO A 417 1.57 -25.81 -19.45
N ILE A 418 0.98 -25.84 -20.65
CA ILE A 418 0.82 -24.65 -21.50
C ILE A 418 -0.15 -23.66 -20.85
N ASN A 419 -1.31 -24.11 -20.38
CA ASN A 419 -2.27 -23.22 -19.73
C ASN A 419 -1.71 -22.64 -18.42
N SER A 420 -0.98 -23.44 -17.65
CA SER A 420 -0.31 -22.98 -16.43
C SER A 420 0.72 -21.88 -16.77
N ALA A 421 1.53 -22.07 -17.80
CA ALA A 421 2.49 -21.06 -18.27
C ALA A 421 1.80 -19.77 -18.77
N ILE A 422 0.70 -19.89 -19.52
CA ILE A 422 -0.11 -18.75 -19.98
C ILE A 422 -0.66 -17.96 -18.79
N SER A 423 -1.17 -18.66 -17.77
CA SER A 423 -1.69 -18.02 -16.57
C SER A 423 -0.60 -17.22 -15.85
N MET A 424 0.60 -17.79 -15.72
CA MET A 424 1.74 -17.11 -15.13
C MET A 424 2.17 -15.89 -15.95
N ALA A 425 2.18 -15.98 -17.28
CA ALA A 425 2.48 -14.85 -18.17
C ALA A 425 1.45 -13.71 -18.03
N ILE A 426 0.15 -14.03 -17.98
CA ILE A 426 -0.91 -13.05 -17.77
C ILE A 426 -0.78 -12.37 -16.42
N PHE A 427 -0.41 -13.13 -15.38
CA PHE A 427 -0.14 -12.55 -14.06
C PHE A 427 1.06 -11.60 -14.06
N ILE A 428 2.15 -11.98 -14.72
CA ILE A 428 3.32 -11.10 -14.87
C ILE A 428 2.91 -9.79 -15.52
N VAL A 429 2.09 -9.83 -16.57
CA VAL A 429 1.55 -8.62 -17.21
C VAL A 429 0.71 -7.79 -16.24
N TYR A 430 -0.15 -8.42 -15.44
CA TYR A 430 -0.89 -7.73 -14.38
C TYR A 430 0.03 -7.05 -13.37
N TYR A 431 1.05 -7.75 -12.88
CA TYR A 431 2.00 -7.22 -11.91
C TYR A 431 2.83 -6.07 -12.47
N LEU A 432 3.28 -6.16 -13.73
CA LEU A 432 3.95 -5.06 -14.43
C LEU A 432 3.05 -3.85 -14.57
N MET A 433 1.76 -4.06 -14.88
CA MET A 433 0.79 -2.97 -14.97
C MET A 433 0.57 -2.32 -13.59
N TYR A 434 0.37 -3.13 -12.54
CA TYR A 434 0.21 -2.67 -11.16
C TYR A 434 1.40 -1.81 -10.69
N THR A 435 2.62 -2.33 -10.83
CA THR A 435 3.85 -1.59 -10.45
C THR A 435 4.05 -0.31 -11.26
N SER A 436 3.66 -0.30 -12.54
CA SER A 436 3.70 0.91 -13.37
C SER A 436 2.76 2.01 -12.85
N PHE A 437 1.53 1.67 -12.47
CA PHE A 437 0.57 2.63 -11.89
C PHE A 437 1.03 3.15 -10.53
N LEU A 438 1.59 2.29 -9.68
CA LEU A 438 2.20 2.71 -8.42
C LEU A 438 3.33 3.72 -8.65
N GLY A 439 4.22 3.45 -9.61
CA GLY A 439 5.33 4.34 -9.95
C GLY A 439 4.88 5.69 -10.49
N LEU A 440 3.84 5.71 -11.34
CA LEU A 440 3.25 6.95 -11.86
C LEU A 440 2.62 7.80 -10.74
N ALA A 441 1.90 7.16 -9.82
CA ALA A 441 1.25 7.84 -8.72
C ALA A 441 2.25 8.37 -7.69
N GLY A 442 3.30 7.61 -7.41
CA GLY A 442 4.37 8.05 -6.51
C GLY A 442 5.12 9.29 -7.00
N ARG A 443 5.15 9.55 -8.31
CA ARG A 443 5.72 10.77 -8.92
C ARG A 443 4.72 11.93 -8.97
N GLY A 444 3.46 11.73 -8.61
CA GLY A 444 2.40 12.73 -8.72
C GLY A 444 1.78 12.87 -10.12
N ASN A 445 2.08 11.97 -11.07
CA ASN A 445 1.52 12.03 -12.43
C ASN A 445 0.04 11.61 -12.46
N VAL A 446 -0.38 10.77 -11.51
CA VAL A 446 -1.77 10.36 -11.28
C VAL A 446 -2.08 10.46 -9.80
N THR A 447 -3.36 10.56 -9.45
CA THR A 447 -3.77 10.63 -8.04
C THR A 447 -3.42 9.32 -7.31
N PRO A 448 -3.02 9.38 -6.02
CA PRO A 448 -2.62 8.19 -5.27
C PRO A 448 -3.66 7.07 -5.24
N TRP A 449 -4.95 7.42 -5.19
CA TRP A 449 -6.04 6.44 -5.25
C TRP A 449 -6.10 5.71 -6.60
N VAL A 450 -5.98 6.44 -7.71
CA VAL A 450 -5.93 5.84 -9.06
C VAL A 450 -4.70 4.96 -9.18
N GLY A 451 -3.55 5.38 -8.66
CA GLY A 451 -2.34 4.57 -8.63
C GLY A 451 -2.50 3.20 -7.97
N GLY A 452 -3.14 3.17 -6.81
CA GLY A 452 -3.39 1.92 -6.07
C GLY A 452 -4.40 1.00 -6.75
N PHE A 453 -5.48 1.55 -7.31
CA PHE A 453 -6.62 0.76 -7.79
C PHE A 453 -6.64 0.49 -9.30
N ALA A 454 -6.01 1.34 -10.14
CA ALA A 454 -6.12 1.23 -11.60
C ALA A 454 -5.70 -0.14 -12.13
N GLY A 455 -4.62 -0.72 -11.59
CA GLY A 455 -4.17 -2.06 -11.94
C GLY A 455 -5.25 -3.12 -11.74
N SER A 456 -5.86 -3.14 -10.55
CA SER A 456 -6.94 -4.09 -10.20
C SER A 456 -8.23 -3.82 -10.99
N ILE A 457 -8.57 -2.55 -11.29
CA ILE A 457 -9.76 -2.22 -12.08
C ILE A 457 -9.62 -2.73 -13.52
N ILE A 458 -8.51 -2.42 -14.19
CA ILE A 458 -8.28 -2.84 -15.58
C ILE A 458 -8.27 -4.37 -15.66
N PHE A 459 -7.58 -5.01 -14.70
CA PHE A 459 -7.54 -6.47 -14.64
C PHE A 459 -8.89 -7.09 -14.30
N GLY A 460 -9.70 -6.45 -13.46
CA GLY A 460 -11.07 -6.86 -13.17
C GLY A 460 -11.98 -6.78 -14.38
N ILE A 461 -11.84 -5.75 -15.22
CA ILE A 461 -12.55 -5.66 -16.51
C ILE A 461 -12.14 -6.82 -17.42
N LEU A 462 -10.84 -7.10 -17.55
CA LEU A 462 -10.34 -8.24 -18.33
C LEU A 462 -10.87 -9.57 -17.79
N ALA A 463 -10.81 -9.77 -16.47
CA ALA A 463 -11.31 -10.94 -15.77
C ALA A 463 -12.78 -11.18 -16.06
N PHE A 464 -13.59 -10.11 -16.00
CA PHE A 464 -14.99 -10.16 -16.31
C PHE A 464 -15.26 -10.55 -17.77
N ILE A 465 -14.54 -9.92 -18.72
CA ILE A 465 -14.69 -10.22 -20.14
C ILE A 465 -14.35 -11.68 -20.44
N LEU A 466 -13.23 -12.18 -19.89
CA LEU A 466 -12.80 -13.56 -20.09
C LEU A 466 -13.80 -14.54 -19.45
N TYR A 467 -14.22 -14.27 -18.22
CA TYR A 467 -15.20 -15.10 -17.52
C TYR A 467 -16.55 -15.16 -18.25
N ALA A 468 -17.07 -14.02 -18.72
CA ALA A 468 -18.33 -13.95 -19.45
C ALA A 468 -18.28 -14.63 -20.83
N ARG A 469 -17.10 -14.72 -21.44
CA ARG A 469 -16.87 -15.41 -22.72
C ARG A 469 -16.60 -16.90 -22.59
N THR A 470 -16.51 -17.43 -21.37
CA THR A 470 -16.27 -18.85 -21.15
C THR A 470 -17.38 -19.66 -21.82
N THR A 471 -17.07 -20.26 -22.97
CA THR A 471 -17.99 -21.11 -23.71
C THR A 471 -18.05 -22.49 -23.04
N THR A 472 -19.25 -22.93 -22.69
CA THR A 472 -19.57 -24.28 -22.19
C THR A 472 -19.28 -25.36 -23.21
#